data_AF-A0A0G4Q011-F1
#
_entry.id   AF-A0A0G4Q011-F1
#
_cell.length_a   1.000
_cell.length_b   1.000
_cell.length_c   1.000
_cell.angle_alpha   90.00
_cell.angle_beta   90.00
_cell.angle_gamma   90.00
#
_symmetry.space_group_name_H-M   'P 1'
#
loop_
_entity.id
_entity.type
_entity.pdbx_description
1 polymer ?
#
loop_
_entity_poly.entity_id
_entity_poly.type
_entity_poly.pdbx_seq_one_letter_code
_entity_poly.pdbx_strand_id
1 'polypeptide(L)'
;MLVRSLFFAFSLLTPAAFATDTLSHNIEYYSNVTLTDFNSGKIEDGRYFCVKAMNHGGEVIACAVSNKSDWASSYEHFFQQAHYYYTTGKSFRLYVQPNVWTHPKFTRVYSNKAIAGFASCHNSRCMGPTKDN
;
A
#
# COMPACT_ATOMS: atom_id res chain seq x y z
N MET A 1 -62.92 0.47 13.59
CA MET A 1 -61.53 0.02 13.84
C MET A 1 -60.69 0.46 12.64
N LEU A 2 -59.92 1.54 12.78
CA LEU A 2 -59.04 2.06 11.72
C LEU A 2 -57.59 1.86 12.18
N VAL A 3 -56.91 0.87 11.63
CA VAL A 3 -55.48 0.67 11.86
C VAL A 3 -54.74 1.53 10.84
N ARG A 4 -54.20 2.66 11.29
CA ARG A 4 -53.28 3.50 10.51
C ARG A 4 -51.94 2.77 10.38
N SER A 5 -51.66 2.20 9.22
CA SER A 5 -50.32 1.72 8.88
C SER A 5 -49.36 2.91 8.72
N LEU A 6 -48.41 3.03 9.64
CA LEU A 6 -47.24 3.90 9.49
C LEU A 6 -46.22 3.20 8.57
N PHE A 7 -46.10 3.67 7.34
CA PHE A 7 -44.96 3.35 6.48
C PHE A 7 -43.73 4.10 6.98
N PHE A 8 -42.85 3.41 7.71
CA PHE A 8 -41.51 3.91 7.99
C PHE A 8 -40.66 3.76 6.73
N ALA A 9 -40.43 4.87 6.02
CA ALA A 9 -39.46 4.93 4.94
C ALA A 9 -38.05 4.85 5.56
N PHE A 10 -37.43 3.67 5.50
CA PHE A 10 -36.04 3.47 5.89
C PHE A 10 -35.16 4.04 4.77
N SER A 11 -34.78 5.32 4.86
CA SER A 11 -33.81 5.92 3.96
C SER A 11 -32.48 5.18 4.09
N LEU A 12 -32.17 4.36 3.09
CA LEU A 12 -30.88 3.69 2.93
C LEU A 12 -29.80 4.77 2.71
N LEU A 13 -29.17 5.24 3.78
CA LEU A 13 -27.91 5.96 3.73
C LEU A 13 -26.83 4.96 3.30
N THR A 14 -26.60 4.81 2.00
CA THR A 14 -25.43 4.09 1.51
C THR A 14 -24.18 4.87 1.90
N PRO A 15 -23.25 4.31 2.69
CA PRO A 15 -21.98 4.98 2.93
C PRO A 15 -21.27 5.19 1.59
N ALA A 16 -20.81 6.41 1.34
CA ALA A 16 -19.97 6.70 0.18
C ALA A 16 -18.67 5.90 0.34
N ALA A 17 -18.42 4.96 -0.57
CA ALA A 17 -17.14 4.27 -0.64
C ALA A 17 -16.11 5.23 -1.25
N PHE A 18 -15.29 5.84 -0.42
CA PHE A 18 -14.12 6.58 -0.90
C PHE A 18 -13.00 5.58 -1.21
N ALA A 19 -12.55 5.55 -2.47
CA ALA A 19 -11.40 4.76 -2.87
C ALA A 19 -10.12 5.57 -2.60
N THR A 20 -9.15 4.96 -1.92
CA THR A 20 -7.77 5.48 -1.93
C THR A 20 -7.11 5.03 -3.23
N ASP A 21 -6.38 5.93 -3.88
CA ASP A 21 -5.65 5.64 -5.12
C ASP A 21 -4.16 5.96 -4.96
N THR A 22 -3.33 5.18 -5.64
CA THR A 22 -1.88 5.38 -5.80
C THR A 22 -1.49 6.76 -6.35
N LEU A 23 -2.42 7.47 -6.99
CA LEU A 23 -2.24 8.86 -7.45
C LEU A 23 -2.52 9.92 -6.34
N SER A 24 -2.96 9.52 -5.16
CA SER A 24 -3.32 10.45 -4.07
C SER A 24 -2.15 11.35 -3.65
N HIS A 25 -2.46 12.58 -3.21
CA HIS A 25 -1.46 13.62 -2.89
C HIS A 25 -0.51 13.25 -1.75
N ASN A 26 -0.90 12.33 -0.87
CA ASN A 26 -0.10 11.80 0.23
C ASN A 26 0.78 10.59 -0.16
N ILE A 27 0.80 10.20 -1.44
CA ILE A 27 1.62 9.09 -1.95
C ILE A 27 2.95 9.62 -2.49
N GLU A 28 4.03 8.97 -2.10
CA GLU A 28 5.38 9.12 -2.65
C GLU A 28 5.68 7.95 -3.57
N TYR A 29 6.58 8.14 -4.54
CA TYR A 29 7.03 7.05 -5.41
C TYR A 29 8.54 7.06 -5.63
N TYR A 30 9.11 5.87 -5.76
CA TYR A 30 10.53 5.64 -6.03
C TYR A 30 10.67 4.83 -7.31
N SER A 31 11.17 5.46 -8.37
CA SER A 31 11.30 4.82 -9.69
C SER A 31 12.63 4.09 -9.83
N ASN A 32 12.66 3.10 -10.73
CA ASN A 32 13.85 2.32 -11.06
C ASN A 32 14.56 1.73 -9.83
N VAL A 33 13.77 1.29 -8.85
CA VAL A 33 14.27 0.57 -7.69
C VAL A 33 14.37 -0.92 -7.99
N THR A 34 15.30 -1.60 -7.32
CA THR A 34 15.39 -3.06 -7.28
C THR A 34 15.24 -3.53 -5.84
N LEU A 35 14.53 -4.65 -5.62
CA LEU A 35 14.41 -5.24 -4.28
C LEU A 35 15.71 -5.92 -3.87
N THR A 36 16.17 -5.62 -2.67
CA THR A 36 17.38 -6.20 -2.07
C THR A 36 17.09 -7.04 -0.84
N ASP A 37 15.97 -6.80 -0.16
CA ASP A 37 15.54 -7.57 1.01
C ASP A 37 14.01 -7.70 1.04
N PHE A 38 13.56 -8.81 1.61
CA PHE A 38 12.16 -9.17 1.78
C PHE A 38 12.00 -9.90 3.11
N ASN A 39 11.30 -9.28 4.05
CA ASN A 39 11.00 -9.87 5.36
C ASN A 39 9.49 -10.01 5.55
N SER A 40 9.06 -11.07 6.21
CA SER A 40 7.65 -11.26 6.57
C SER A 40 7.51 -11.78 8.00
N GLY A 41 6.38 -11.48 8.61
CA GLY A 41 6.09 -11.90 9.97
C GLY A 41 4.69 -11.52 10.41
N LYS A 42 4.50 -11.40 11.73
CA LYS A 42 3.24 -10.99 12.35
C LYS A 42 3.49 -9.83 13.31
N ILE A 43 2.60 -8.85 13.30
CA ILE A 43 2.56 -7.74 14.26
C ILE A 43 1.13 -7.60 14.77
N GLU A 44 0.96 -7.65 16.09
CA GLU A 44 -0.36 -7.76 16.73
C GLU A 44 -1.15 -8.90 16.09
N ASP A 45 -2.29 -8.62 15.45
CA ASP A 45 -3.11 -9.62 14.76
C ASP A 45 -2.96 -9.61 13.23
N GLY A 46 -2.08 -8.78 12.69
CA GLY A 46 -1.84 -8.64 11.25
C GLY A 46 -0.60 -9.38 10.78
N ARG A 47 -0.71 -10.08 9.63
CA ARG A 47 0.47 -10.53 8.89
C ARG A 47 1.10 -9.30 8.24
N TYR A 48 2.41 -9.18 8.30
CA TYR A 48 3.13 -8.12 7.60
C TYR A 48 4.18 -8.69 6.67
N PHE A 49 4.49 -7.92 5.64
CA PHE A 49 5.76 -8.05 4.96
C PHE A 49 6.35 -6.66 4.74
N CYS A 50 7.67 -6.59 4.73
CA CYS A 50 8.44 -5.40 4.48
C CYS A 50 9.43 -5.67 3.37
N VAL A 51 9.61 -4.69 2.50
CA VAL A 51 10.57 -4.74 1.40
C VAL A 51 11.61 -3.65 1.59
N LYS A 52 12.84 -3.97 1.22
CA LYS A 52 13.91 -3.00 1.03
C LYS A 52 14.20 -2.89 -0.45
N ALA A 53 14.08 -1.69 -0.99
CA ALA A 53 14.40 -1.39 -2.38
C ALA A 53 15.51 -0.35 -2.45
N MET A 54 16.31 -0.41 -3.51
CA MET A 54 17.46 0.48 -3.67
C MET A 54 17.50 1.07 -5.08
N ASN A 55 17.84 2.37 -5.17
CA ASN A 55 18.23 3.04 -6.40
C ASN A 55 19.36 4.05 -6.11
N HIS A 56 19.73 4.88 -7.09
CA HIS A 56 20.77 5.91 -6.92
C HIS A 56 20.44 6.95 -5.82
N GLY A 57 19.17 7.15 -5.50
CA GLY A 57 18.71 8.07 -4.45
C GLY A 57 18.77 7.49 -3.03
N GLY A 58 19.15 6.22 -2.89
CA GLY A 58 19.32 5.55 -1.60
C GLY A 58 18.38 4.38 -1.37
N GLU A 59 18.28 3.99 -0.11
CA GLU A 59 17.46 2.89 0.37
C GLU A 59 16.04 3.37 0.71
N VAL A 60 15.03 2.60 0.30
CA VAL A 60 13.65 2.75 0.74
C VAL A 60 13.16 1.45 1.37
N ILE A 61 12.63 1.55 2.59
CA ILE A 61 11.93 0.46 3.27
C ILE A 61 10.44 0.80 3.35
N ALA A 62 9.59 -0.15 2.97
CA ALA A 62 8.13 -0.01 3.08
C ALA A 62 7.50 -1.35 3.46
N CYS A 63 6.36 -1.30 4.15
CA CYS A 63 5.67 -2.50 4.62
C CYS A 63 4.19 -2.50 4.25
N ALA A 64 3.59 -3.68 4.18
CA ALA A 64 2.13 -3.84 4.18
C ALA A 64 1.71 -4.70 5.38
N VAL A 65 0.53 -4.44 5.92
CA VAL A 65 -0.06 -5.20 7.04
C VAL A 65 -1.48 -5.59 6.66
N SER A 66 -1.81 -6.88 6.78
CA SER A 66 -3.00 -7.49 6.16
C SER A 66 -4.35 -6.99 6.68
N ASN A 67 -4.38 -6.32 7.82
CA ASN A 67 -5.60 -5.86 8.49
C ASN A 67 -5.51 -4.40 8.96
N LYS A 68 -4.54 -3.62 8.47
CA LYS A 68 -4.34 -2.23 8.88
C LYS A 68 -4.09 -1.33 7.67
N SER A 69 -4.49 -0.06 7.81
CA SER A 69 -4.48 0.99 6.78
C SER A 69 -5.48 0.77 5.65
N ASP A 70 -5.70 1.83 4.86
CA ASP A 70 -6.57 1.82 3.67
C ASP A 70 -6.09 0.82 2.59
N TRP A 71 -4.84 0.38 2.69
CA TRP A 71 -4.18 -0.55 1.75
C TRP A 71 -4.35 -2.02 2.10
N ALA A 72 -5.02 -2.35 3.23
CA ALA A 72 -5.13 -3.72 3.73
C ALA A 72 -5.77 -4.69 2.73
N SER A 73 -6.76 -4.23 1.97
CA SER A 73 -7.46 -5.03 0.96
C SER A 73 -6.55 -5.54 -0.17
N SER A 74 -5.44 -4.85 -0.43
CA SER A 74 -4.48 -5.20 -1.48
C SER A 74 -3.29 -6.03 -0.98
N TYR A 75 -3.28 -6.42 0.31
CA TYR A 75 -2.13 -7.07 0.94
C TYR A 75 -1.58 -8.27 0.16
N GLU A 76 -2.44 -9.22 -0.23
CA GLU A 76 -2.00 -10.44 -0.94
C GLU A 76 -1.43 -10.12 -2.33
N HIS A 77 -2.04 -9.16 -3.04
CA HIS A 77 -1.52 -8.72 -4.34
C HIS A 77 -0.15 -8.06 -4.18
N PHE A 78 0.03 -7.22 -3.16
CA PHE A 78 1.31 -6.59 -2.88
C PHE A 78 2.37 -7.61 -2.48
N PHE A 79 2.01 -8.61 -1.67
CA PHE A 79 2.93 -9.68 -1.27
C PHE A 79 3.44 -10.46 -2.49
N GLN A 80 2.51 -10.90 -3.35
CA GLN A 80 2.85 -11.65 -4.57
C GLN A 80 3.69 -10.81 -5.54
N GLN A 81 3.33 -9.54 -5.74
CA GLN A 81 4.05 -8.66 -6.64
C GLN A 81 5.46 -8.32 -6.12
N ALA A 82 5.61 -8.09 -4.81
CA ALA A 82 6.90 -7.90 -4.18
C ALA A 82 7.76 -9.17 -4.29
N HIS A 83 7.20 -10.35 -4.05
CA HIS A 83 7.91 -11.62 -4.21
C HIS A 83 8.38 -11.84 -5.66
N TYR A 84 7.55 -11.49 -6.66
CA TYR A 84 7.95 -11.52 -8.06
C TYR A 84 9.13 -10.59 -8.35
N TYR A 85 9.11 -9.33 -7.88
CA TYR A 85 10.23 -8.42 -8.11
C TYR A 85 11.50 -8.83 -7.35
N TYR A 86 11.35 -9.42 -6.16
CA TYR A 86 12.46 -9.94 -5.37
C TYR A 86 13.15 -11.10 -6.08
N THR A 87 12.38 -12.06 -6.60
CA THR A 87 12.91 -13.24 -7.29
C THR A 87 13.46 -12.94 -8.68
N THR A 88 12.89 -11.98 -9.40
CA THR A 88 13.34 -11.64 -10.76
C THR A 88 14.45 -10.60 -10.81
N GLY A 89 14.65 -9.82 -9.74
CA GLY A 89 15.59 -8.69 -9.73
C GLY A 89 15.27 -7.58 -10.73
N LYS A 90 14.08 -7.58 -11.33
CA LYS A 90 13.65 -6.54 -12.28
C LYS A 90 13.46 -5.21 -11.57
N SER A 91 13.77 -4.12 -12.28
CA SER A 91 13.50 -2.77 -11.79
C SER A 91 12.02 -2.43 -11.88
N PHE A 92 11.55 -1.66 -10.92
CA PHE A 92 10.15 -1.25 -10.80
C PHE A 92 10.05 0.11 -10.09
N ARG A 93 8.83 0.63 -9.99
CA ARG A 93 8.48 1.79 -9.18
C ARG A 93 7.69 1.33 -7.98
N LEU A 94 8.15 1.71 -6.80
CA LEU A 94 7.45 1.47 -5.54
C LEU A 94 6.65 2.71 -5.16
N TYR A 95 5.35 2.54 -4.90
CA TYR A 95 4.50 3.58 -4.33
C TYR A 95 4.34 3.36 -2.84
N VAL A 96 4.45 4.43 -2.07
CA VAL A 96 4.33 4.37 -0.61
C VAL A 96 3.50 5.51 -0.06
N GLN A 97 2.79 5.26 1.04
CA GLN A 97 2.20 6.30 1.86
C GLN A 97 3.06 6.48 3.13
N PRO A 98 3.68 7.65 3.35
CA PRO A 98 4.42 7.94 4.57
C PRO A 98 3.51 8.03 5.80
N ASN A 99 4.12 7.91 6.98
CA ASN A 99 3.46 8.14 8.28
C ASN A 99 2.25 7.23 8.59
N VAL A 100 2.18 6.04 8.00
CA VAL A 100 1.08 5.08 8.25
C VAL A 100 1.38 4.18 9.44
N TRP A 101 2.61 3.67 9.54
CA TRP A 101 2.98 2.82 10.67
C TRP A 101 3.50 3.67 11.83
N THR A 102 2.94 3.45 13.02
CA THR A 102 3.23 4.27 14.21
C THR A 102 3.85 3.47 15.35
N HIS A 103 3.85 2.13 15.30
CA HIS A 103 4.38 1.29 16.37
C HIS A 103 5.91 1.47 16.50
N PRO A 104 6.45 2.05 17.60
CA PRO A 104 7.82 2.56 17.64
C PRO A 104 8.91 1.50 17.38
N LYS A 105 8.73 0.27 17.88
CA LYS A 105 9.68 -0.81 17.63
C LYS A 105 9.66 -1.29 16.18
N PHE A 106 8.51 -1.19 15.52
CA PHE A 106 8.35 -1.63 14.13
C PHE A 106 8.96 -0.60 13.18
N THR A 107 8.63 0.68 13.39
CA THR A 107 9.13 1.78 12.57
C THR A 107 10.63 2.00 12.72
N ARG A 108 11.20 1.70 13.89
CA ARG A 108 12.65 1.73 14.13
C ARG A 108 13.42 0.67 13.34
N VAL A 109 12.83 -0.53 13.17
CA VAL A 109 13.48 -1.64 12.44
C VAL A 109 13.26 -1.51 10.93
N TYR A 110 12.05 -1.11 10.54
CA TYR A 110 11.66 -0.95 9.15
C TYR A 110 11.51 0.53 8.79
N SER A 111 10.27 1.01 8.70
CA SER A 111 9.95 2.40 8.45
C SER A 111 8.50 2.70 8.86
N ASN A 112 8.12 3.97 8.74
CA ASN A 112 6.73 4.40 8.89
C ASN A 112 5.92 4.38 7.57
N LYS A 113 6.45 3.78 6.49
CA LYS A 113 5.88 3.85 5.14
C LYS A 113 5.04 2.60 4.81
N ALA A 114 3.80 2.80 4.42
CA ALA A 114 2.95 1.73 3.89
C ALA A 114 3.17 1.56 2.38
N ILE A 115 3.18 0.31 1.90
CA ILE A 115 3.16 0.01 0.47
C ILE A 115 1.78 0.38 -0.07
N ALA A 116 1.77 1.20 -1.13
CA ALA A 116 0.56 1.62 -1.84
C ALA A 116 0.45 0.99 -3.23
N GLY A 117 1.54 0.48 -3.80
CA GLY A 117 1.50 -0.17 -5.11
C GLY A 117 2.86 -0.38 -5.76
N PHE A 118 2.83 -0.99 -6.94
CA PHE A 118 3.99 -1.30 -7.76
C PHE A 118 3.70 -0.98 -9.22
N ALA A 119 4.70 -0.55 -9.98
CA ALA A 119 4.62 -0.43 -11.43
C ALA A 119 5.91 -0.93 -12.08
N SER A 120 5.81 -1.74 -13.15
CA SER A 120 6.98 -2.23 -13.87
C SER A 120 7.75 -1.09 -14.53
N CYS A 121 9.09 -1.16 -14.52
CA CYS A 121 9.93 -0.23 -15.27
C CYS A 121 10.70 -0.93 -16.39
N HIS A 122 10.90 -0.20 -17.49
CA HIS A 122 11.74 -0.60 -18.62
C HIS A 122 12.45 0.66 -19.16
N ASN A 123 13.77 0.60 -19.32
CA ASN A 123 14.57 1.69 -19.90
C ASN A 123 14.31 3.05 -19.21
N SER A 124 14.34 3.04 -17.88
CA SER A 124 14.12 4.21 -17.03
C SER A 124 12.71 4.81 -17.02
N ARG A 125 11.75 4.21 -17.74
CA ARG A 125 10.32 4.59 -17.72
C ARG A 125 9.50 3.54 -17.00
N CYS A 126 8.49 3.97 -16.25
CA CYS A 126 7.66 3.07 -15.45
C CYS A 126 6.18 3.22 -15.82
N MET A 127 5.46 2.10 -15.92
CA MET A 127 4.05 2.06 -16.31
C MET A 127 3.14 2.26 -15.10
N GLY A 128 3.08 3.49 -14.60
CA GLY A 128 2.21 3.86 -13.48
C GLY A 128 2.14 5.37 -13.27
N PRO A 129 1.20 5.84 -12.44
CA PRO A 129 0.98 7.26 -12.21
C PRO A 129 2.25 7.96 -11.75
N THR A 130 2.49 9.14 -12.30
CA THR A 130 3.37 10.15 -11.73
C THR A 130 2.52 11.33 -11.33
N LYS A 131 2.92 12.03 -10.26
CA LYS A 131 2.52 13.43 -10.13
C LYS A 131 3.34 14.17 -11.18
N ASP A 132 2.69 14.53 -12.28
CA ASP A 132 3.28 15.49 -13.21
C ASP A 132 3.35 16.84 -12.48
N ASN A 133 4.41 17.61 -12.74
CA ASN A 133 4.50 19.00 -12.27
C ASN A 133 3.53 19.88 -13.06
#